data_AF-A0A665X8Z6-F1
#
_entry.id   AF-A0A665X8Z6-F1
#
_cell.length_a   1.000
_cell.length_b   1.000
_cell.length_c   1.000
_cell.angle_alpha   90.00
_cell.angle_beta   90.00
_cell.angle_gamma   90.00
#
_symmetry.space_group_name_H-M   'P 1'
#
loop_
_entity.id
_entity.type
_entity.pdbx_description
1 polymer ?
#
loop_
_entity_poly.entity_id
_entity_poly.type
_entity_poly.pdbx_seq_one_letter_code
_entity_poly.pdbx_strand_id
1 'polypeptide(L)'
;MVISSIFLDAFFCNLHLPPWLDRYDGCEIIMGNLEITQIESNWDFSFLKVNTDLPHLSFALIRIREVTGYVLIVMNHFQEIPLGQLRIIRGNSLYERRFALSVFFNYPKDGSNGLRQLGLANLTEILEGGVQIINNKYLSYGPWIYWQDIVRDNSAPIDIHNNGERGVCWEYPSLLCVSVTKTVCAPQCNGRCFGTSPRDCCHIECAAGCKGPLDVDCFACRHFNDSGACVPQCPQTLIYNKQTFQMETNPNAKYQYGSICVSQCPSDSCVSACPPDKMEVEREGQRQCELCSGLCPKVCEGTGAEHRQTVDSSNIDSFINCTKIQGSLHFLVTGILGDAFKKIPPLDAKKLEVFRTVREITGLSSPANLHIVFSSFISNHRRRFSLMVMRISTITSLGLRSLREISDGSVYISQNANLCYHHTVNWTQLFRGRRVRVNILNNNRPLADCGEAAGNVCDPLCSDSGCWGPGPDQCLSCRDYSRDGTCVGSCSFYTGYPREFAGPDGKCVACHPECKLQQGKVSCTGQGADECVACANLRDGPYCMSSCPTGVNDGQKGLIFKYPNRESHCEPCHHTCTQG
;
A
#
# COMPACT_ATOMS: atom_id res chain seq x y z
N MET A 1 -1.89 -31.76 -19.99
CA MET A 1 -1.50 -31.33 -18.64
C MET A 1 -1.73 -29.83 -18.60
N VAL A 2 -2.68 -29.41 -17.78
CA VAL A 2 -3.36 -28.11 -17.82
C VAL A 2 -2.54 -27.07 -17.06
N ILE A 3 -2.23 -25.94 -17.69
CA ILE A 3 -1.94 -24.69 -16.99
C ILE A 3 -2.93 -23.65 -17.50
N SER A 4 -4.06 -23.62 -16.81
CA SER A 4 -4.98 -22.50 -16.75
C SER A 4 -4.48 -21.52 -15.68
N SER A 5 -4.08 -20.33 -16.08
CA SER A 5 -3.88 -19.19 -15.18
C SER A 5 -4.21 -17.88 -15.91
N ILE A 6 -5.47 -17.46 -15.72
CA ILE A 6 -5.92 -16.09 -15.49
C ILE A 6 -5.52 -15.05 -16.53
N PHE A 7 -6.38 -14.90 -17.54
CA PHE A 7 -6.63 -13.63 -18.22
C PHE A 7 -7.66 -12.85 -17.41
N LEU A 8 -7.29 -11.66 -16.94
CA LEU A 8 -8.20 -10.60 -16.54
C LEU A 8 -7.50 -9.29 -16.87
N ASP A 9 -7.62 -8.87 -18.12
CA ASP A 9 -7.96 -7.49 -18.48
C ASP A 9 -8.26 -7.39 -19.99
N ALA A 10 -9.32 -6.64 -20.28
CA ALA A 10 -9.80 -6.16 -21.59
C ALA A 10 -10.57 -7.13 -22.51
N PHE A 11 -11.91 -6.99 -22.46
CA PHE A 11 -12.81 -7.29 -23.57
C PHE A 11 -13.04 -6.02 -24.42
N PHE A 12 -13.35 -6.22 -25.71
CA PHE A 12 -13.67 -5.28 -26.81
C PHE A 12 -12.49 -4.61 -27.57
N CYS A 13 -12.10 -5.22 -28.69
CA CYS A 13 -12.44 -4.72 -30.04
C CYS A 13 -11.87 -5.64 -31.14
N ASN A 14 -12.73 -6.24 -31.95
CA ASN A 14 -12.35 -6.73 -33.29
C ASN A 14 -12.46 -5.55 -34.26
N LEU A 15 -11.38 -5.20 -34.95
CA LEU A 15 -11.27 -5.02 -36.42
C LEU A 15 -9.98 -4.25 -36.77
N HIS A 16 -9.00 -4.99 -37.31
CA HIS A 16 -7.94 -4.54 -38.24
C HIS A 16 -6.82 -3.56 -37.82
N LEU A 17 -6.34 -3.58 -36.57
CA LEU A 17 -4.95 -3.27 -36.18
C LEU A 17 -4.63 -3.97 -34.85
N PRO A 18 -3.39 -4.44 -34.57
CA PRO A 18 -3.07 -4.98 -33.25
C PRO A 18 -3.20 -3.89 -32.17
N PRO A 19 -3.88 -4.12 -31.03
CA PRO A 19 -4.07 -3.15 -29.92
C PRO A 19 -2.79 -2.58 -29.27
N TRP A 20 -1.61 -2.97 -29.74
CA TRP A 20 -0.30 -2.64 -29.17
C TRP A 20 0.30 -1.35 -29.74
N LEU A 21 -0.05 -0.95 -30.97
CA LEU A 21 0.52 0.25 -31.58
C LEU A 21 0.04 1.55 -30.92
N ASP A 22 -1.25 1.64 -30.59
CA ASP A 22 -1.83 2.81 -29.91
C ASP A 22 -1.27 2.99 -28.49
N ARG A 23 -0.76 1.92 -27.87
CA ARG A 23 -0.27 1.94 -26.48
C ARG A 23 1.08 2.64 -26.32
N TYR A 24 1.93 2.64 -27.35
CA TYR A 24 3.31 3.12 -27.26
C TYR A 24 3.60 4.33 -28.17
N ASP A 25 2.61 4.79 -28.94
CA ASP A 25 2.80 5.97 -29.79
C ASP A 25 3.09 7.23 -28.95
N GLY A 26 4.13 7.97 -29.32
CA GLY A 26 4.60 9.14 -28.58
C GLY A 26 5.21 8.87 -27.19
N CYS A 27 5.39 7.62 -26.78
CA CYS A 27 5.88 7.26 -25.45
C CYS A 27 7.41 7.41 -25.31
N GLU A 28 7.88 8.15 -24.30
CA GLU A 28 9.32 8.22 -23.94
C GLU A 28 9.70 7.32 -22.74
N ILE A 29 8.77 7.08 -21.81
CA ILE A 29 8.99 6.32 -20.57
C ILE A 29 7.87 5.29 -20.41
N ILE A 30 8.23 4.00 -20.37
CA ILE A 30 7.30 2.91 -20.08
C ILE A 30 7.28 2.65 -18.58
N MET A 31 6.13 2.90 -17.95
CA MET A 31 5.86 2.59 -16.55
C MET A 31 5.36 1.15 -16.40
N GLY A 32 6.29 0.19 -16.41
CA GLY A 32 6.04 -1.24 -16.34
C GLY A 32 6.98 -2.02 -17.25
N ASN A 33 6.49 -3.13 -17.79
CA ASN A 33 7.28 -4.00 -18.66
C ASN A 33 7.05 -3.65 -20.14
N LEU A 34 8.11 -3.80 -20.95
CA LEU A 34 8.01 -3.78 -22.41
C LEU A 34 8.08 -5.21 -22.93
N GLU A 35 6.96 -5.71 -23.45
CA GLU A 35 6.86 -7.07 -23.98
C GLU A 35 6.58 -7.03 -25.49
N ILE A 36 7.58 -7.41 -26.28
CA ILE A 36 7.49 -7.52 -27.74
C ILE A 36 7.44 -9.00 -28.07
N THR A 37 6.24 -9.51 -28.32
CA THR A 37 6.03 -10.95 -28.51
C THR A 37 5.16 -11.26 -29.72
N GLN A 38 5.43 -12.39 -30.38
CA GLN A 38 4.58 -12.98 -31.43
C GLN A 38 4.31 -12.08 -32.65
N ILE A 39 5.26 -11.24 -33.04
CA ILE A 39 5.13 -10.40 -34.26
C ILE A 39 5.53 -11.21 -35.50
N GLU A 40 4.57 -11.44 -36.40
CA GLU A 40 4.77 -12.21 -37.64
C GLU A 40 5.40 -11.41 -38.80
N SER A 41 6.01 -12.11 -39.76
CA SER A 41 6.95 -11.62 -40.78
C SER A 41 6.37 -10.71 -41.87
N ASN A 42 5.05 -10.52 -41.94
CA ASN A 42 4.43 -9.67 -42.97
C ASN A 42 4.58 -8.16 -42.70
N TRP A 43 5.26 -7.77 -41.62
CA TRP A 43 5.57 -6.39 -41.29
C TRP A 43 7.02 -6.10 -41.68
N ASP A 44 7.21 -5.74 -42.95
CA ASP A 44 8.52 -5.33 -43.44
C ASP A 44 8.87 -3.92 -42.90
N PHE A 45 9.83 -3.85 -41.98
CA PHE A 45 10.35 -2.59 -41.42
C PHE A 45 11.31 -1.87 -42.40
N SER A 46 11.53 -2.41 -43.61
CA SER A 46 12.42 -1.82 -44.62
C SER A 46 11.91 -0.51 -45.22
N PHE A 47 10.62 -0.20 -45.10
CA PHE A 47 10.01 1.06 -45.56
C PHE A 47 10.41 2.30 -44.71
N LEU A 48 11.09 2.10 -43.58
CA LEU A 48 11.41 3.15 -42.61
C LEU A 48 12.58 4.06 -42.99
N LYS A 49 13.14 3.88 -44.19
CA LYS A 49 14.29 4.67 -44.63
C LYS A 49 13.96 5.80 -45.60
N VAL A 50 12.87 5.77 -46.36
CA VAL A 50 12.58 6.85 -47.34
C VAL A 50 11.08 6.94 -47.67
N ASN A 51 10.52 8.13 -47.47
CA ASN A 51 9.26 8.69 -47.98
C ASN A 51 7.90 8.25 -47.40
N THR A 52 7.23 9.28 -46.86
CA THR A 52 5.78 9.62 -46.87
C THR A 52 4.76 8.51 -47.19
N ASP A 53 3.81 8.38 -46.26
CA ASP A 53 2.48 7.76 -46.40
C ASP A 53 2.34 6.27 -46.10
N LEU A 54 2.76 5.83 -44.90
CA LEU A 54 2.11 4.78 -44.05
C LEU A 54 2.92 4.57 -42.74
N PRO A 55 2.60 5.24 -41.60
CA PRO A 55 3.53 5.35 -40.47
C PRO A 55 2.91 4.94 -39.12
N HIS A 56 3.07 3.71 -38.62
CA HIS A 56 2.61 3.45 -37.24
C HIS A 56 3.61 2.67 -36.35
N LEU A 57 4.24 1.58 -36.79
CA LEU A 57 5.05 0.75 -35.86
C LEU A 57 6.44 1.33 -35.53
N SER A 58 7.03 2.10 -36.44
CA SER A 58 8.36 2.69 -36.26
C SER A 58 8.40 4.01 -35.49
N PHE A 59 7.31 4.77 -35.47
CA PHE A 59 7.27 6.07 -34.78
C PHE A 59 7.07 5.92 -33.27
N ALA A 60 6.40 4.84 -32.83
CA ALA A 60 6.15 4.56 -31.42
C ALA A 60 7.42 4.15 -30.66
N LEU A 61 8.14 3.13 -31.14
CA LEU A 61 9.29 2.56 -30.40
C LEU A 61 10.55 3.44 -30.45
N ILE A 62 10.71 4.26 -31.49
CA ILE A 62 11.91 5.09 -31.68
C ILE A 62 12.09 6.16 -30.61
N ARG A 63 11.03 6.52 -29.86
CA ARG A 63 11.06 7.56 -28.84
C ARG A 63 11.31 7.04 -27.43
N ILE A 64 11.18 5.73 -27.20
CA ILE A 64 11.34 5.15 -25.88
C ILE A 64 12.79 5.32 -25.43
N ARG A 65 12.96 5.95 -24.27
CA ARG A 65 14.25 6.21 -23.61
C ARG A 65 14.43 5.44 -22.32
N GLU A 66 13.33 5.07 -21.66
CA GLU A 66 13.35 4.42 -20.37
C GLU A 66 12.24 3.35 -20.24
N VAL A 67 12.58 2.21 -19.63
CA VAL A 67 11.64 1.18 -19.20
C VAL A 67 11.84 0.93 -17.70
N THR A 68 10.78 1.05 -16.89
CA THR A 68 10.91 0.91 -15.43
C THR A 68 10.92 -0.54 -14.94
N GLY A 69 10.28 -1.46 -15.66
CA GLY A 69 10.28 -2.90 -15.39
C GLY A 69 11.34 -3.67 -16.17
N TYR A 70 10.95 -4.80 -16.77
CA TYR A 70 11.80 -5.58 -17.67
C TYR A 70 11.43 -5.40 -19.15
N VAL A 71 12.35 -5.80 -20.02
CA VAL A 71 12.16 -5.89 -21.47
C VAL A 71 12.19 -7.36 -21.90
N LEU A 72 11.11 -7.83 -22.52
CA LEU A 72 10.95 -9.20 -23.02
C LEU A 72 10.74 -9.19 -24.53
N ILE A 73 11.56 -9.94 -25.26
CA ILE A 73 11.56 -10.01 -26.72
C ILE A 73 11.56 -11.48 -27.13
N VAL A 74 10.39 -12.02 -27.46
CA VAL A 74 10.23 -13.47 -27.69
C VAL A 74 9.33 -13.82 -28.87
N MET A 75 9.71 -14.86 -29.63
CA MET A 75 8.88 -15.42 -30.71
C MET A 75 8.52 -14.41 -31.81
N ASN A 76 9.44 -13.52 -32.19
CA ASN A 76 9.21 -12.57 -33.26
C ASN A 76 9.91 -12.95 -34.58
N HIS A 77 9.33 -12.55 -35.71
CA HIS A 77 9.84 -12.88 -37.05
C HIS A 77 10.45 -11.67 -37.82
N PHE A 78 10.69 -10.54 -37.16
CA PHE A 78 11.33 -9.35 -37.74
C PHE A 78 12.86 -9.40 -37.69
N GLN A 79 13.54 -8.52 -38.42
CA GLN A 79 15.01 -8.50 -38.52
C GLN A 79 15.69 -7.53 -37.55
N GLU A 80 15.03 -6.43 -37.18
CA GLU A 80 15.56 -5.39 -36.30
C GLU A 80 14.45 -4.81 -35.42
N ILE A 81 14.83 -4.35 -34.22
CA ILE A 81 13.95 -3.65 -33.30
C ILE A 81 14.40 -2.19 -33.21
N PRO A 82 13.54 -1.21 -33.50
CA PRO A 82 13.92 0.20 -33.50
C PRO A 82 13.93 0.82 -32.09
N LEU A 83 14.65 0.21 -31.13
CA LEU A 83 14.84 0.72 -29.76
C LEU A 83 16.14 1.54 -29.61
N GLY A 84 16.57 2.22 -30.67
CA GLY A 84 17.85 2.94 -30.72
C GLY A 84 17.98 4.08 -29.69
N GLN A 85 16.87 4.59 -29.16
CA GLN A 85 16.88 5.65 -28.15
C GLN A 85 16.78 5.15 -26.71
N LEU A 86 16.58 3.85 -26.48
CA LEU A 86 16.47 3.29 -25.14
C LEU A 86 17.83 3.43 -24.44
N ARG A 87 17.84 4.10 -23.28
CA ARG A 87 19.07 4.40 -22.51
C ARG A 87 19.20 3.56 -21.25
N ILE A 88 18.07 3.27 -20.62
CA ILE A 88 18.02 2.67 -19.29
C ILE A 88 16.86 1.68 -19.14
N ILE A 89 17.14 0.55 -18.50
CA ILE A 89 16.15 -0.40 -17.97
C ILE A 89 16.32 -0.42 -16.45
N ARG A 90 15.27 -0.09 -15.69
CA ARG A 90 15.39 0.03 -14.22
C ARG A 90 15.30 -1.32 -13.50
N GLY A 91 14.49 -2.26 -13.99
CA GLY A 91 14.37 -3.59 -13.37
C GLY A 91 13.54 -3.63 -12.08
N ASN A 92 12.60 -2.68 -11.88
CA ASN A 92 11.69 -2.71 -10.71
C ASN A 92 10.83 -3.99 -10.67
N SER A 93 10.65 -4.63 -11.82
CA SER A 93 10.11 -5.96 -12.00
C SER A 93 11.05 -6.74 -12.91
N LEU A 94 11.21 -8.03 -12.64
CA LEU A 94 12.15 -8.91 -13.35
C LEU A 94 11.44 -10.11 -13.95
N TYR A 95 11.78 -10.44 -15.20
CA TYR A 95 11.34 -11.67 -15.84
C TYR A 95 11.98 -12.87 -15.12
N GLU A 96 11.16 -13.88 -14.81
CA GLU A 96 11.54 -15.01 -13.93
C GLU A 96 12.20 -14.59 -12.60
N ARG A 97 11.92 -13.37 -12.12
CA ARG A 97 12.56 -12.78 -10.94
C ARG A 97 14.09 -12.63 -11.03
N ARG A 98 14.67 -12.71 -12.24
CA ARG A 98 16.12 -12.70 -12.45
C ARG A 98 16.60 -11.72 -13.52
N PHE A 99 15.85 -11.55 -14.59
CA PHE A 99 16.32 -10.85 -15.79
C PHE A 99 15.55 -9.56 -16.06
N ALA A 100 16.29 -8.49 -16.33
CA ALA A 100 15.74 -7.21 -16.78
C ALA A 100 15.66 -7.13 -18.31
N LEU A 101 16.49 -7.89 -19.03
CA LEU A 101 16.41 -8.04 -20.48
C LEU A 101 16.40 -9.53 -20.84
N SER A 102 15.36 -9.98 -21.53
CA SER A 102 15.21 -11.37 -21.99
C SER A 102 14.89 -11.42 -23.48
N VAL A 103 15.75 -12.08 -24.26
CA VAL A 103 15.63 -12.16 -25.73
C VAL A 103 15.79 -13.61 -26.19
N PHE A 104 14.72 -14.24 -26.67
CA PHE A 104 14.79 -15.64 -27.09
C PHE A 104 13.76 -16.08 -28.14
N PHE A 105 14.13 -17.08 -28.96
CA PHE A 105 13.29 -17.67 -30.00
C PHE A 105 12.76 -16.68 -31.06
N ASN A 106 13.52 -15.64 -31.43
CA ASN A 106 13.10 -14.65 -32.43
C ASN A 106 13.40 -15.09 -33.88
N TYR A 107 12.82 -16.22 -34.28
CA TYR A 107 12.84 -16.75 -35.64
C TYR A 107 11.63 -17.68 -35.88
N PRO A 108 11.10 -17.77 -37.12
CA PRO A 108 10.03 -18.69 -37.47
C PRO A 108 10.54 -20.13 -37.46
N LYS A 109 9.64 -21.07 -37.13
CA LYS A 109 9.93 -22.53 -37.18
C LYS A 109 10.41 -22.96 -38.57
N ASP A 110 9.76 -22.44 -39.61
CA ASP A 110 10.05 -22.72 -41.01
C ASP A 110 10.32 -21.40 -41.74
N GLY A 111 11.59 -20.99 -41.84
CA GLY A 111 11.99 -19.78 -42.56
C GLY A 111 13.46 -19.39 -42.41
N SER A 112 13.94 -18.55 -43.34
CA SER A 112 15.33 -18.05 -43.41
C SER A 112 15.53 -16.67 -42.76
N ASN A 113 14.48 -16.11 -42.16
CA ASN A 113 14.46 -14.75 -41.62
C ASN A 113 14.26 -14.78 -40.11
N GLY A 114 14.74 -13.77 -39.40
CA GLY A 114 14.55 -13.61 -37.95
C GLY A 114 15.46 -12.50 -37.42
N LEU A 115 15.47 -12.31 -36.11
CA LEU A 115 16.14 -11.17 -35.49
C LEU A 115 17.65 -11.20 -35.76
N ARG A 116 18.15 -10.19 -36.48
CA ARG A 116 19.57 -10.02 -36.84
C ARG A 116 20.30 -9.10 -35.88
N GLN A 117 19.63 -8.06 -35.40
CA GLN A 117 20.21 -7.06 -34.49
C GLN A 117 19.20 -6.54 -33.46
N LEU A 118 19.67 -6.27 -32.23
CA LEU A 118 18.82 -5.78 -31.14
C LEU A 118 18.42 -4.30 -31.28
N GLY A 119 19.21 -3.49 -32.00
CA GLY A 119 18.95 -2.07 -32.16
C GLY A 119 19.10 -1.23 -30.89
N LEU A 120 19.77 -1.74 -29.85
CA LEU A 120 19.94 -1.09 -28.54
C LEU A 120 21.21 -0.23 -28.48
N ALA A 121 21.40 0.68 -29.44
CA ALA A 121 22.64 1.44 -29.60
C ALA A 121 22.98 2.36 -28.40
N ASN A 122 21.96 2.92 -27.75
CA ASN A 122 22.11 3.86 -26.64
C ASN A 122 21.90 3.24 -25.25
N LEU A 123 21.68 1.92 -25.16
CA LEU A 123 21.45 1.26 -23.88
C LEU A 123 22.77 1.10 -23.15
N THR A 124 22.98 1.92 -22.13
CA THR A 124 24.22 1.95 -21.35
C THR A 124 23.98 1.66 -19.87
N GLU A 125 22.74 1.47 -19.43
CA GLU A 125 22.41 1.18 -18.03
C GLU A 125 21.29 0.13 -17.86
N ILE A 126 21.56 -0.88 -17.05
CA ILE A 126 20.55 -1.74 -16.41
C ILE A 126 20.77 -1.64 -14.90
N LEU A 127 19.82 -1.05 -14.17
CA LEU A 127 20.00 -0.77 -12.73
C LEU A 127 19.92 -2.04 -11.87
N GLU A 128 18.90 -2.87 -12.12
CA GLU A 128 18.65 -4.13 -11.42
C GLU A 128 18.29 -5.23 -12.42
N GLY A 129 18.71 -6.47 -12.15
CA GLY A 129 18.44 -7.63 -12.98
C GLY A 129 19.51 -7.97 -14.03
N GLY A 130 19.54 -9.24 -14.41
CA GLY A 130 20.46 -9.79 -15.38
C GLY A 130 20.02 -9.66 -16.84
N VAL A 131 20.82 -10.24 -17.74
CA VAL A 131 20.55 -10.29 -19.19
C VAL A 131 20.50 -11.74 -19.66
N GLN A 132 19.45 -12.12 -20.37
CA GLN A 132 19.31 -13.42 -21.01
C GLN A 132 19.12 -13.25 -22.51
N ILE A 133 20.05 -13.81 -23.31
CA ILE A 133 19.96 -13.81 -24.78
C ILE A 133 20.23 -15.24 -25.24
N ILE A 134 19.17 -16.00 -25.50
CA ILE A 134 19.27 -17.44 -25.74
C ILE A 134 18.48 -17.85 -26.97
N ASN A 135 18.99 -18.83 -27.72
CA ASN A 135 18.27 -19.41 -28.85
C ASN A 135 17.78 -18.34 -29.86
N ASN A 136 18.65 -17.47 -30.36
CA ASN A 136 18.34 -16.55 -31.47
C ASN A 136 19.24 -16.87 -32.67
N LYS A 137 18.75 -17.76 -33.55
CA LYS A 137 19.52 -18.36 -34.65
C LYS A 137 20.21 -17.35 -35.58
N TYR A 138 19.58 -16.20 -35.83
CA TYR A 138 20.04 -15.20 -36.80
C TYR A 138 20.69 -13.96 -36.16
N LEU A 139 20.78 -13.89 -34.82
CA LEU A 139 21.26 -12.71 -34.09
C LEU A 139 22.79 -12.69 -34.05
N SER A 140 23.41 -11.66 -34.65
CA SER A 140 24.88 -11.62 -34.85
C SER A 140 25.63 -10.60 -33.97
N TYR A 141 24.94 -9.57 -33.44
CA TYR A 141 25.58 -8.47 -32.68
C TYR A 141 25.37 -8.54 -31.16
N GLY A 142 24.12 -8.70 -30.71
CA GLY A 142 23.75 -8.65 -29.28
C GLY A 142 24.59 -9.53 -28.33
N PRO A 143 24.94 -10.78 -28.69
CA PRO A 143 25.78 -11.66 -27.88
C PRO A 143 27.20 -11.14 -27.59
N TRP A 144 27.70 -10.18 -28.37
CA TRP A 144 29.08 -9.68 -28.30
C TRP A 144 29.21 -8.32 -27.64
N ILE A 145 28.11 -7.75 -27.16
CA ILE A 145 28.10 -6.52 -26.35
C ILE A 145 28.79 -6.80 -25.01
N TYR A 146 29.59 -5.86 -24.53
CA TYR A 146 30.23 -5.95 -23.21
C TYR A 146 29.24 -5.61 -22.09
N TRP A 147 28.36 -6.56 -21.78
CA TRP A 147 27.25 -6.39 -20.83
C TRP A 147 27.66 -6.00 -19.41
N GLN A 148 28.90 -6.27 -19.00
CA GLN A 148 29.42 -5.86 -17.67
C GLN A 148 29.53 -4.34 -17.50
N ASP A 149 29.63 -3.58 -18.60
CA ASP A 149 29.55 -2.11 -18.56
C ASP A 149 28.10 -1.62 -18.40
N ILE A 150 27.14 -2.31 -18.99
CA ILE A 150 25.72 -1.92 -19.01
C ILE A 150 25.04 -2.32 -17.70
N VAL A 151 25.23 -3.57 -17.27
CA VAL A 151 24.64 -4.11 -16.04
C VAL A 151 25.37 -3.50 -14.85
N ARG A 152 24.61 -2.81 -13.99
CA ARG A 152 25.17 -2.13 -12.83
C ARG A 152 25.68 -3.12 -11.79
N ASP A 153 24.85 -4.11 -11.45
CA ASP A 153 25.17 -5.16 -10.49
C ASP A 153 26.07 -6.24 -11.12
N ASN A 154 27.31 -6.32 -10.63
CA ASN A 154 28.28 -7.30 -11.13
C ASN A 154 27.92 -8.76 -10.76
N SER A 155 26.98 -8.97 -9.83
CA SER A 155 26.51 -10.31 -9.43
C SER A 155 25.30 -10.81 -10.23
N ALA A 156 24.68 -9.95 -11.04
CA ALA A 156 23.52 -10.31 -11.83
C ALA A 156 23.87 -11.31 -12.96
N PRO A 157 22.99 -12.28 -13.26
CA PRO A 157 23.28 -13.32 -14.24
C PRO A 157 23.29 -12.78 -15.68
N ILE A 158 24.31 -13.15 -16.45
CA ILE A 158 24.41 -12.85 -17.89
C ILE A 158 24.46 -14.18 -18.65
N ASP A 159 23.31 -14.59 -19.19
CA ASP A 159 23.10 -15.88 -19.83
C ASP A 159 23.02 -15.71 -21.35
N ILE A 160 24.11 -16.01 -22.06
CA ILE A 160 24.19 -15.85 -23.52
C ILE A 160 24.66 -17.16 -24.17
N HIS A 161 23.77 -17.86 -24.88
CA HIS A 161 24.10 -19.12 -25.55
C HIS A 161 23.14 -19.45 -26.72
N ASN A 162 23.55 -20.35 -27.61
CA ASN A 162 22.76 -20.82 -28.75
C ASN A 162 22.24 -19.70 -29.69
N ASN A 163 23.08 -18.68 -29.95
CA ASN A 163 22.76 -17.58 -30.86
C ASN A 163 23.52 -17.72 -32.19
N GLY A 164 23.20 -16.84 -33.15
CA GLY A 164 23.85 -16.79 -34.46
C GLY A 164 25.36 -16.51 -34.39
N GLU A 165 26.04 -16.75 -35.51
CA GLU A 165 27.49 -16.55 -35.63
C GLU A 165 27.89 -15.08 -35.43
N ARG A 166 29.13 -14.88 -34.96
CA ARG A 166 29.71 -13.56 -34.77
C ARG A 166 29.78 -12.81 -36.10
N GLY A 167 29.08 -11.68 -36.17
CA GLY A 167 29.25 -10.76 -37.29
C GLY A 167 30.68 -10.23 -37.34
N VAL A 168 31.26 -10.13 -38.55
CA VAL A 168 32.59 -9.55 -38.77
C VAL A 168 32.50 -8.04 -38.55
N CYS A 169 32.86 -7.59 -37.35
CA CYS A 169 33.07 -6.18 -37.06
C CYS A 169 34.57 -6.03 -36.87
N TRP A 170 35.33 -5.61 -37.90
CA TRP A 170 36.73 -5.17 -37.81
C TRP A 170 37.27 -4.44 -39.06
N GLU A 171 36.45 -3.64 -39.75
CA GLU A 171 37.03 -2.82 -40.84
C GLU A 171 36.56 -1.36 -40.96
N TYR A 172 35.54 -0.88 -40.24
CA TYR A 172 35.26 0.56 -40.18
C TYR A 172 34.65 0.98 -38.82
N PRO A 173 35.06 2.13 -38.24
CA PRO A 173 34.41 2.71 -37.07
C PRO A 173 33.08 3.35 -37.53
N SER A 174 32.02 2.55 -37.63
CA SER A 174 30.71 3.01 -38.07
C SER A 174 29.62 2.63 -37.07
N LEU A 175 29.09 3.64 -36.35
CA LEU A 175 27.76 3.76 -35.71
C LEU A 175 27.16 2.62 -34.84
N LEU A 176 27.78 1.45 -34.71
CA LEU A 176 27.24 0.31 -33.96
C LEU A 176 27.93 0.02 -32.62
N CYS A 177 29.04 0.69 -32.29
CA CYS A 177 29.68 0.51 -30.98
C CYS A 177 28.86 1.18 -29.87
N VAL A 178 28.40 0.41 -28.88
CA VAL A 178 27.82 0.96 -27.64
C VAL A 178 28.91 1.74 -26.91
N SER A 179 28.59 2.94 -26.43
CA SER A 179 29.51 3.76 -25.65
C SER A 179 29.78 3.12 -24.29
N VAL A 180 31.06 2.93 -23.97
CA VAL A 180 31.50 2.38 -22.69
C VAL A 180 31.59 3.52 -21.69
N THR A 181 30.87 3.43 -20.57
CA THR A 181 30.69 4.55 -19.62
C THR A 181 30.92 4.17 -18.16
N LYS A 182 31.29 2.92 -17.86
CA LYS A 182 31.57 2.42 -16.49
C LYS A 182 32.99 1.84 -16.37
N THR A 183 33.43 1.00 -17.30
CA THR A 183 34.71 0.26 -17.16
C THR A 183 35.94 1.03 -17.62
N VAL A 184 35.77 2.05 -18.47
CA VAL A 184 36.85 2.95 -18.92
C VAL A 184 37.12 4.09 -17.93
N CYS A 185 36.29 4.21 -16.88
CA CYS A 185 36.35 5.32 -15.95
C CYS A 185 37.57 5.24 -15.04
N ALA A 186 38.01 6.42 -14.58
CA ALA A 186 39.05 6.49 -13.57
C ALA A 186 38.57 5.83 -12.26
N PRO A 187 39.44 5.17 -11.48
CA PRO A 187 39.07 4.48 -10.24
C PRO A 187 38.43 5.38 -9.16
N GLN A 188 38.58 6.70 -9.26
CA GLN A 188 37.97 7.66 -8.33
C GLN A 188 36.49 7.96 -8.64
N CYS A 189 35.98 7.53 -9.80
CA CYS A 189 34.59 7.79 -10.19
C CYS A 189 33.64 6.83 -9.46
N ASN A 190 32.64 7.39 -8.76
CA ASN A 190 31.61 6.63 -8.03
C ASN A 190 30.41 6.24 -8.93
N GLY A 191 30.67 5.88 -10.19
CA GLY A 191 29.61 5.58 -11.15
C GLY A 191 30.08 5.64 -12.60
N ARG A 192 29.41 6.49 -13.38
CA ARG A 192 29.66 6.65 -14.82
C ARG A 192 30.69 7.76 -15.10
N CYS A 193 31.22 7.79 -16.31
CA CYS A 193 32.09 8.85 -16.79
C CYS A 193 31.81 9.19 -18.26
N PHE A 194 32.29 10.36 -18.68
CA PHE A 194 32.27 10.81 -20.07
C PHE A 194 33.67 10.90 -20.70
N GLY A 195 34.69 10.44 -19.96
CA GLY A 195 36.09 10.39 -20.35
C GLY A 195 36.91 9.56 -19.36
N THR A 196 38.20 9.36 -19.66
CA THR A 196 39.10 8.52 -18.84
C THR A 196 39.82 9.30 -17.74
N SER A 197 39.71 10.64 -17.72
CA SER A 197 40.33 11.47 -16.69
C SER A 197 39.52 11.39 -15.38
N PRO A 198 40.16 11.51 -14.20
CA PRO A 198 39.45 11.67 -12.93
C PRO A 198 38.54 12.91 -12.85
N ARG A 199 38.68 13.87 -13.78
CA ARG A 199 37.79 15.04 -13.90
C ARG A 199 36.55 14.77 -14.73
N ASP A 200 36.53 13.66 -15.47
CA ASP A 200 35.44 13.31 -16.39
C ASP A 200 34.42 12.36 -15.73
N CYS A 201 34.38 12.33 -14.40
CA CYS A 201 33.38 11.59 -13.66
C CYS A 201 32.02 12.29 -13.76
N CYS A 202 30.96 11.50 -13.97
CA CYS A 202 29.59 11.99 -13.88
C CYS A 202 29.18 12.22 -12.42
N HIS A 203 28.13 13.02 -12.22
CA HIS A 203 27.47 13.12 -10.93
C HIS A 203 26.99 11.74 -10.44
N ILE A 204 26.98 11.52 -9.13
CA ILE A 204 26.63 10.21 -8.52
C ILE A 204 25.17 9.79 -8.80
N GLU A 205 24.32 10.77 -9.08
CA GLU A 205 22.91 10.59 -9.45
C GLU A 205 22.69 10.40 -10.95
N CYS A 206 23.74 10.42 -11.77
CA CYS A 206 23.63 10.09 -13.19
C CYS A 206 23.55 8.56 -13.39
N ALA A 207 22.72 8.17 -14.34
CA ALA A 207 22.64 6.85 -14.92
C ALA A 207 22.87 6.96 -16.44
N ALA A 208 23.30 5.87 -17.07
CA ALA A 208 23.54 5.79 -18.52
C ALA A 208 24.66 6.70 -19.08
N GLY A 209 25.29 7.54 -18.26
CA GLY A 209 26.35 8.48 -18.65
C GLY A 209 25.93 9.94 -18.49
N CYS A 210 26.80 10.87 -18.91
CA CYS A 210 26.57 12.30 -18.80
C CYS A 210 27.35 13.07 -19.87
N LYS A 211 27.04 14.37 -20.02
CA LYS A 211 27.81 15.33 -20.83
C LYS A 211 28.81 16.16 -20.01
N GLY A 212 28.69 16.12 -18.69
CA GLY A 212 29.43 16.95 -17.75
C GLY A 212 29.25 16.46 -16.31
N PRO A 213 29.94 17.08 -15.34
CA PRO A 213 30.00 16.59 -13.97
C PRO A 213 28.80 16.95 -13.09
N LEU A 214 27.86 17.80 -13.56
CA LEU A 214 26.73 18.26 -12.75
C LEU A 214 25.55 17.29 -12.79
N ASP A 215 24.66 17.40 -11.79
CA ASP A 215 23.42 16.63 -11.67
C ASP A 215 22.39 16.90 -12.79
N VAL A 216 22.55 18.01 -13.52
CA VAL A 216 21.75 18.39 -14.70
C VAL A 216 22.32 17.88 -16.03
N ASP A 217 23.56 17.38 -16.03
CA ASP A 217 24.27 16.94 -17.25
C ASP A 217 24.03 15.46 -17.58
N CYS A 218 23.24 14.76 -16.78
CA CYS A 218 23.02 13.32 -16.89
C CYS A 218 22.19 12.94 -18.12
N PHE A 219 22.46 11.77 -18.72
CA PHE A 219 21.62 11.22 -19.79
C PHE A 219 20.32 10.60 -19.30
N ALA A 220 20.34 10.04 -18.08
CA ALA A 220 19.21 9.56 -17.32
C ALA A 220 19.51 9.75 -15.83
N CYS A 221 18.48 9.85 -14.99
CA CYS A 221 18.66 9.92 -13.54
C CYS A 221 18.63 8.52 -12.92
N ARG A 222 19.58 8.29 -12.00
CA ARG A 222 19.65 7.05 -11.22
C ARG A 222 18.39 6.85 -10.41
N HIS A 223 17.98 7.86 -9.64
CA HIS A 223 16.76 7.82 -8.83
C HIS A 223 15.66 8.66 -9.49
N PHE A 224 15.62 9.96 -9.23
CA PHE A 224 14.53 10.82 -9.70
C PHE A 224 15.03 12.01 -10.52
N ASN A 225 14.27 12.37 -11.53
CA ASN A 225 14.44 13.62 -12.26
C ASN A 225 13.50 14.69 -11.68
N ASP A 226 14.09 15.73 -11.10
CA ASP A 226 13.37 16.91 -10.61
C ASP A 226 13.62 18.10 -11.56
N SER A 227 12.71 18.28 -12.52
CA SER A 227 12.74 19.40 -13.47
C SER A 227 14.08 19.57 -14.21
N GLY A 228 14.76 18.45 -14.51
CA GLY A 228 16.04 18.38 -15.22
C GLY A 228 17.24 18.00 -14.35
N ALA A 229 17.17 18.19 -13.03
CA ALA A 229 18.23 17.80 -12.11
C ALA A 229 18.00 16.40 -11.55
N CYS A 230 19.03 15.56 -11.52
CA CYS A 230 18.94 14.24 -10.91
C CYS A 230 19.14 14.29 -9.40
N VAL A 231 18.10 13.90 -8.66
CA VAL A 231 18.06 13.94 -7.19
C VAL A 231 17.84 12.54 -6.60
N PRO A 232 18.42 12.25 -5.42
CA PRO A 232 18.23 10.95 -4.77
C PRO A 232 16.80 10.75 -4.24
N GLN A 233 16.11 11.83 -3.86
CA GLN A 233 14.73 11.81 -3.39
C GLN A 233 14.00 13.08 -3.86
N CYS A 234 12.72 12.96 -4.20
CA CYS A 234 11.89 14.13 -4.47
C CYS A 234 11.71 15.01 -3.22
N PRO A 235 11.49 16.33 -3.38
CA PRO A 235 11.20 17.24 -2.29
C PRO A 235 10.09 16.71 -1.35
N GLN A 236 10.45 16.48 -0.09
CA GLN A 236 9.56 15.89 0.91
C GLN A 236 8.39 16.81 1.26
N THR A 237 7.26 16.24 1.70
CA THR A 237 6.05 16.98 2.08
C THR A 237 6.20 17.79 3.35
N LEU A 238 7.15 17.43 4.20
CA LEU A 238 7.42 18.11 5.47
C LEU A 238 8.88 18.56 5.52
N ILE A 239 9.11 19.75 6.06
CA ILE A 239 10.41 20.37 6.30
C ILE A 239 10.51 20.79 7.75
N TYR A 240 11.69 20.70 8.33
CA TYR A 240 11.90 21.14 9.70
C TYR A 240 12.10 22.65 9.75
N ASN A 241 11.21 23.36 10.43
CA ASN A 241 11.35 24.78 10.64
C ASN A 241 12.19 25.06 11.91
N LYS A 242 13.35 25.70 11.70
CA LYS A 242 14.32 26.02 12.77
C LYS A 242 13.77 26.99 13.82
N GLN A 243 12.73 27.76 13.52
CA GLN A 243 12.14 28.74 14.43
C GLN A 243 11.07 28.12 15.33
N THR A 244 10.24 27.22 14.78
CA THR A 244 9.15 26.57 15.50
C THR A 244 9.55 25.23 16.11
N PHE A 245 10.69 24.67 15.72
CA PHE A 245 11.19 23.36 16.14
C PHE A 245 10.25 22.20 15.76
N GLN A 246 9.43 22.42 14.73
CA GLN A 246 8.42 21.47 14.25
C GLN A 246 8.64 21.12 12.78
N MET A 247 8.06 19.99 12.37
CA MET A 247 7.89 19.65 10.98
C MET A 247 6.70 20.42 10.41
N GLU A 248 6.93 21.21 9.37
CA GLU A 248 5.93 22.03 8.69
C GLU A 248 5.77 21.59 7.24
N THR A 249 4.62 21.88 6.63
CA THR A 249 4.36 21.55 5.23
C THR A 249 5.32 22.29 4.30
N ASN A 250 5.99 21.55 3.44
CA ASN A 250 6.91 22.10 2.44
C ASN A 250 6.13 22.63 1.23
N PRO A 251 6.20 23.93 0.91
CA PRO A 251 5.52 24.49 -0.26
C PRO A 251 6.09 23.98 -1.59
N ASN A 252 7.33 23.48 -1.59
CA ASN A 252 7.99 22.92 -2.77
C ASN A 252 7.88 21.39 -2.83
N ALA A 253 7.01 20.78 -2.02
CA ALA A 253 6.80 19.35 -2.02
C ALA A 253 6.43 18.84 -3.42
N LYS A 254 7.04 17.73 -3.82
CA LYS A 254 6.71 17.04 -5.06
C LYS A 254 6.52 15.55 -4.77
N TYR A 255 5.58 14.96 -5.48
CA TYR A 255 5.28 13.55 -5.42
C TYR A 255 6.21 12.76 -6.34
N GLN A 256 6.57 11.56 -5.91
CA GLN A 256 7.28 10.60 -6.74
C GLN A 256 6.28 9.98 -7.70
N TYR A 257 6.54 10.10 -9.01
CA TYR A 257 5.76 9.43 -10.05
C TYR A 257 6.73 8.67 -10.96
N GLY A 258 6.84 7.36 -10.75
CA GLY A 258 7.88 6.55 -11.40
C GLY A 258 9.28 7.07 -11.06
N SER A 259 9.99 7.59 -12.06
CA SER A 259 11.35 8.14 -11.94
C SER A 259 11.41 9.67 -12.02
N ILE A 260 10.27 10.37 -11.90
CA ILE A 260 10.19 11.83 -11.97
C ILE A 260 9.50 12.41 -10.73
N CYS A 261 9.83 13.66 -10.42
CA CYS A 261 9.16 14.43 -9.36
C CYS A 261 8.09 15.35 -9.96
N VAL A 262 6.84 15.19 -9.52
CA VAL A 262 5.69 15.98 -10.02
C VAL A 262 5.04 16.77 -8.89
N SER A 263 4.64 18.02 -9.15
CA SER A 263 3.93 18.85 -8.16
C SER A 263 2.49 18.36 -7.94
N GLN A 264 1.89 17.76 -8.96
CA GLN A 264 0.55 17.17 -8.93
C GLN A 264 0.55 15.85 -9.68
N CYS A 265 -0.24 14.88 -9.21
CA CYS A 265 -0.37 13.60 -9.89
C CYS A 265 -1.08 13.78 -11.25
N PRO A 266 -0.55 13.22 -12.36
CA PRO A 266 -1.16 13.37 -13.69
C PRO A 266 -2.55 12.74 -13.81
N SER A 267 -2.81 11.71 -13.02
CA SER A 267 -4.11 11.10 -12.76
C SER A 267 -4.53 11.38 -11.32
N ASP A 268 -5.75 11.00 -10.94
CA ASP A 268 -6.25 11.14 -9.56
C ASP A 268 -5.33 10.54 -8.47
N SER A 269 -4.35 9.70 -8.84
CA SER A 269 -3.36 9.15 -7.92
C SER A 269 -2.04 8.81 -8.61
N CYS A 270 -0.92 9.13 -7.95
CA CYS A 270 0.44 8.73 -8.35
C CYS A 270 0.75 7.25 -8.03
N VAL A 271 -0.08 6.61 -7.21
CA VAL A 271 0.02 5.18 -6.85
C VAL A 271 -1.31 4.48 -7.13
N SER A 272 -1.28 3.27 -7.67
CA SER A 272 -2.51 2.52 -7.98
C SER A 272 -3.24 2.01 -6.74
N ALA A 273 -2.53 1.81 -5.63
CA ALA A 273 -3.09 1.42 -4.34
C ALA A 273 -2.20 1.94 -3.20
N CYS A 274 -2.81 2.19 -2.04
CA CYS A 274 -2.05 2.49 -0.84
C CYS A 274 -1.23 1.27 -0.36
N PRO A 275 -0.08 1.49 0.29
CA PRO A 275 0.66 0.44 0.97
C PRO A 275 -0.22 -0.37 1.95
N PRO A 276 0.10 -1.64 2.26
CA PRO A 276 -0.74 -2.50 3.09
C PRO A 276 -1.01 -1.99 4.52
N ASP A 277 -0.19 -1.08 5.03
CA ASP A 277 -0.27 -0.41 6.32
C ASP A 277 -1.00 0.95 6.27
N LYS A 278 -1.47 1.34 5.08
CA LYS A 278 -2.14 2.62 4.83
C LYS A 278 -3.50 2.44 4.17
N MET A 279 -4.40 3.37 4.45
CA MET A 279 -5.72 3.44 3.85
C MET A 279 -5.88 4.70 3.01
N GLU A 280 -6.66 4.59 1.94
CA GLU A 280 -7.04 5.74 1.11
C GLU A 280 -8.06 6.59 1.87
N VAL A 281 -7.77 7.87 1.99
CA VAL A 281 -8.63 8.89 2.59
C VAL A 281 -8.72 10.07 1.66
N GLU A 282 -9.92 10.59 1.50
CA GLU A 282 -10.17 11.78 0.71
C GLU A 282 -10.23 12.99 1.65
N ARG A 283 -9.25 13.88 1.55
CA ARG A 283 -9.23 15.16 2.26
C ARG A 283 -9.18 16.28 1.23
N GLU A 284 -10.10 17.24 1.35
CA GLU A 284 -10.15 18.42 0.48
C GLU A 284 -10.17 18.09 -1.02
N GLY A 285 -10.78 16.95 -1.40
CA GLY A 285 -10.86 16.48 -2.78
C GLY A 285 -9.58 15.83 -3.34
N GLN A 286 -8.55 15.62 -2.50
CA GLN A 286 -7.36 14.84 -2.85
C GLN A 286 -7.34 13.51 -2.11
N ARG A 287 -7.03 12.43 -2.83
CA ARG A 287 -6.88 11.10 -2.26
C ARG A 287 -5.48 10.92 -1.70
N GLN A 288 -5.38 10.56 -0.43
CA GLN A 288 -4.12 10.43 0.30
C GLN A 288 -4.07 9.07 1.00
N CYS A 289 -2.88 8.52 1.17
CA CYS A 289 -2.68 7.29 1.92
C CYS A 289 -2.25 7.62 3.35
N GLU A 290 -3.15 7.45 4.33
CA GLU A 290 -2.86 7.64 5.75
C GLU A 290 -2.61 6.30 6.45
N LEU A 291 -1.77 6.30 7.48
CA LEU A 291 -1.55 5.12 8.33
C LEU A 291 -2.87 4.66 8.96
N CYS A 292 -3.13 3.36 8.89
CA CYS A 292 -4.33 2.78 9.46
C CYS A 292 -4.32 2.90 10.99
N SER A 293 -5.43 3.36 11.57
CA SER A 293 -5.66 3.34 13.03
C SER A 293 -5.95 1.89 13.50
N GLY A 294 -4.90 1.07 13.56
CA GLY A 294 -4.95 -0.38 13.83
C GLY A 294 -4.91 -1.21 12.54
N LEU A 295 -5.72 -2.27 12.46
CA LEU A 295 -5.83 -3.08 11.24
C LEU A 295 -6.42 -2.25 10.09
N CYS A 296 -5.80 -2.35 8.91
CA CYS A 296 -6.27 -1.64 7.72
C CYS A 296 -7.64 -2.14 7.26
N PRO A 297 -8.47 -1.26 6.66
CA PRO A 297 -9.80 -1.65 6.24
C PRO A 297 -9.77 -2.78 5.20
N LYS A 298 -10.35 -3.93 5.56
CA LYS A 298 -10.57 -5.06 4.65
C LYS A 298 -12.07 -5.27 4.51
N VAL A 299 -12.55 -5.15 3.28
CA VAL A 299 -13.96 -5.39 2.93
C VAL A 299 -14.12 -6.87 2.59
N CYS A 300 -15.09 -7.52 3.23
CA CYS A 300 -15.37 -8.94 3.06
C CYS A 300 -16.84 -9.17 2.76
N GLU A 301 -17.12 -10.11 1.86
CA GLU A 301 -18.49 -10.47 1.53
C GLU A 301 -19.16 -11.20 2.71
N GLY A 302 -20.38 -10.78 3.03
CA GLY A 302 -21.22 -11.40 4.04
C GLY A 302 -21.86 -12.69 3.57
N THR A 303 -22.91 -13.08 4.29
CA THR A 303 -23.77 -14.23 4.03
C THR A 303 -25.11 -13.76 3.43
N GLY A 304 -25.88 -14.69 2.86
CA GLY A 304 -27.21 -14.45 2.30
C GLY A 304 -27.38 -14.91 0.86
N ALA A 305 -26.28 -15.13 0.13
CA ALA A 305 -26.30 -15.76 -1.19
C ALA A 305 -26.65 -17.25 -1.07
N GLU A 306 -27.20 -17.86 -2.13
CA GLU A 306 -27.58 -19.29 -2.14
C GLU A 306 -26.42 -20.22 -1.77
N HIS A 307 -25.22 -19.89 -2.23
CA HIS A 307 -24.00 -20.64 -1.96
C HIS A 307 -23.42 -20.35 -0.56
N ARG A 308 -23.96 -19.36 0.17
CA ARG A 308 -23.42 -18.87 1.45
C ARG A 308 -24.50 -18.32 2.39
N GLN A 309 -25.41 -19.20 2.81
CA GLN A 309 -26.58 -18.81 3.60
C GLN A 309 -26.29 -18.52 5.09
N THR A 310 -25.22 -19.09 5.65
CA THR A 310 -24.85 -18.92 7.06
C THR A 310 -23.34 -18.94 7.26
N VAL A 311 -22.86 -18.41 8.38
CA VAL A 311 -21.48 -18.59 8.82
C VAL A 311 -21.33 -20.02 9.33
N ASP A 312 -20.34 -20.74 8.79
CA ASP A 312 -20.06 -22.13 9.11
C ASP A 312 -18.55 -22.41 9.06
N SER A 313 -18.14 -23.63 9.39
CA SER A 313 -16.73 -24.01 9.48
C SER A 313 -15.97 -23.92 8.16
N SER A 314 -16.68 -23.95 7.02
CA SER A 314 -16.07 -23.90 5.69
C SER A 314 -15.73 -22.47 5.25
N ASN A 315 -16.50 -21.48 5.73
CA ASN A 315 -16.36 -20.09 5.27
C ASN A 315 -15.82 -19.12 6.34
N ILE A 316 -15.72 -19.53 7.60
CA ILE A 316 -15.33 -18.62 8.69
C ILE A 316 -13.94 -17.99 8.52
N ASP A 317 -12.99 -18.72 7.94
CA ASP A 317 -11.62 -18.23 7.73
C ASP A 317 -11.54 -17.10 6.70
N SER A 318 -12.55 -16.94 5.84
CA SER A 318 -12.63 -15.79 4.92
C SER A 318 -12.84 -14.45 5.65
N PHE A 319 -13.30 -14.49 6.91
CA PHE A 319 -13.51 -13.31 7.74
C PHE A 319 -12.27 -12.84 8.51
N ILE A 320 -11.12 -13.54 8.36
CA ILE A 320 -9.88 -13.15 9.04
C ILE A 320 -9.46 -11.74 8.63
N ASN A 321 -9.21 -10.88 9.62
CA ASN A 321 -8.83 -9.47 9.49
C ASN A 321 -9.84 -8.59 8.76
N CYS A 322 -11.11 -9.02 8.63
CA CYS A 322 -12.15 -8.18 8.04
C CYS A 322 -12.54 -7.06 9.01
N THR A 323 -12.62 -5.83 8.50
CA THR A 323 -13.08 -4.66 9.27
C THR A 323 -14.46 -4.21 8.82
N LYS A 324 -14.83 -4.47 7.56
CA LYS A 324 -16.12 -4.12 6.96
C LYS A 324 -16.72 -5.36 6.30
N ILE A 325 -17.97 -5.67 6.64
CA ILE A 325 -18.72 -6.74 6.00
C ILE A 325 -19.72 -6.15 5.01
N GLN A 326 -19.62 -6.52 3.75
CA GLN A 326 -20.58 -6.18 2.71
C GLN A 326 -21.67 -7.26 2.64
N GLY A 327 -22.87 -6.93 3.13
CA GLY A 327 -24.02 -7.81 3.22
C GLY A 327 -24.45 -8.05 4.66
N SER A 328 -24.82 -9.29 4.97
CA SER A 328 -25.43 -9.66 6.26
C SER A 328 -24.64 -10.77 6.94
N LEU A 329 -24.75 -10.90 8.26
CA LEU A 329 -24.22 -12.06 8.98
C LEU A 329 -25.37 -12.89 9.54
N HIS A 330 -25.46 -14.13 9.07
CA HIS A 330 -26.47 -15.10 9.45
C HIS A 330 -25.81 -16.24 10.23
N PHE A 331 -26.23 -16.45 11.48
CA PHE A 331 -25.83 -17.58 12.31
C PHE A 331 -27.03 -18.50 12.50
N LEU A 332 -27.08 -19.57 11.72
CA LEU A 332 -28.14 -20.57 11.73
C LEU A 332 -27.67 -21.84 12.44
N VAL A 333 -28.63 -22.65 12.90
CA VAL A 333 -28.34 -23.94 13.58
C VAL A 333 -27.52 -24.88 12.69
N THR A 334 -27.76 -24.88 11.37
CA THR A 334 -27.00 -25.67 10.40
C THR A 334 -25.54 -25.22 10.25
N GLY A 335 -25.23 -23.95 10.51
CA GLY A 335 -23.85 -23.47 10.51
C GLY A 335 -23.12 -23.80 11.82
N ILE A 336 -23.83 -23.69 12.95
CA ILE A 336 -23.26 -23.92 14.29
C ILE A 336 -23.07 -25.41 14.58
N LEU A 337 -24.10 -26.22 14.37
CA LEU A 337 -24.07 -27.66 14.64
C LEU A 337 -23.55 -28.49 13.47
N GLY A 338 -23.29 -27.86 12.32
CA GLY A 338 -22.89 -28.53 11.09
C GLY A 338 -24.07 -28.94 10.21
N ASP A 339 -23.76 -29.19 8.94
CA ASP A 339 -24.71 -29.56 7.90
C ASP A 339 -24.27 -30.88 7.26
N ALA A 340 -24.97 -31.97 7.60
CA ALA A 340 -24.67 -33.30 7.09
C ALA A 340 -24.90 -33.43 5.57
N PHE A 341 -25.85 -32.69 5.00
CA PHE A 341 -26.15 -32.72 3.57
C PHE A 341 -25.02 -32.07 2.77
N LYS A 342 -24.51 -30.94 3.26
CA LYS A 342 -23.36 -30.24 2.66
C LYS A 342 -21.99 -30.74 3.14
N LYS A 343 -21.96 -31.76 4.02
CA LYS A 343 -20.74 -32.31 4.65
C LYS A 343 -19.91 -31.26 5.39
N ILE A 344 -20.57 -30.31 6.05
CA ILE A 344 -19.95 -29.24 6.84
C ILE A 344 -19.93 -29.66 8.31
N PRO A 345 -18.76 -29.74 8.96
CA PRO A 345 -18.67 -30.07 10.38
C PRO A 345 -19.21 -28.95 11.28
N PRO A 346 -19.44 -29.23 12.58
CA PRO A 346 -19.82 -28.21 13.55
C PRO A 346 -18.79 -27.09 13.63
N LEU A 347 -19.25 -25.86 13.86
CA LEU A 347 -18.40 -24.69 13.99
C LEU A 347 -17.69 -24.68 15.35
N ASP A 348 -16.36 -24.56 15.33
CA ASP A 348 -15.59 -24.30 16.55
C ASP A 348 -15.87 -22.89 17.07
N ALA A 349 -16.41 -22.79 18.29
CA ALA A 349 -16.73 -21.53 18.94
C ALA A 349 -15.52 -20.59 19.06
N LYS A 350 -14.30 -21.12 19.20
CA LYS A 350 -13.08 -20.28 19.26
C LYS A 350 -12.84 -19.52 17.97
N LYS A 351 -13.26 -20.07 16.82
CA LYS A 351 -13.12 -19.40 15.53
C LYS A 351 -14.03 -18.16 15.39
N LEU A 352 -15.03 -17.98 16.24
CA LEU A 352 -15.86 -16.77 16.22
C LEU A 352 -15.08 -15.49 16.60
N GLU A 353 -13.89 -15.62 17.19
CA GLU A 353 -12.99 -14.50 17.48
C GLU A 353 -12.55 -13.74 16.23
N VAL A 354 -12.66 -14.33 15.03
CA VAL A 354 -12.37 -13.64 13.76
C VAL A 354 -13.21 -12.37 13.56
N PHE A 355 -14.41 -12.32 14.14
CA PHE A 355 -15.29 -11.16 14.03
C PHE A 355 -14.91 -10.01 14.98
N ARG A 356 -13.92 -10.19 15.87
CA ARG A 356 -13.45 -9.15 16.79
C ARG A 356 -12.91 -7.91 16.07
N THR A 357 -12.42 -8.08 14.83
CA THR A 357 -11.87 -7.00 14.01
C THR A 357 -12.94 -6.23 13.24
N VAL A 358 -14.16 -6.75 13.14
CA VAL A 358 -15.25 -6.14 12.38
C VAL A 358 -15.74 -4.88 13.09
N ARG A 359 -15.70 -3.75 12.38
CA ARG A 359 -16.15 -2.44 12.85
C ARG A 359 -17.48 -2.03 12.22
N GLU A 360 -17.74 -2.47 11.00
CA GLU A 360 -18.91 -2.08 10.22
C GLU A 360 -19.51 -3.29 9.49
N ILE A 361 -20.84 -3.35 9.44
CA ILE A 361 -21.58 -4.28 8.59
C ILE A 361 -22.51 -3.44 7.74
N THR A 362 -22.32 -3.44 6.43
CA THR A 362 -23.16 -2.70 5.48
C THR A 362 -24.18 -3.63 4.86
N GLY A 363 -25.47 -3.31 4.93
CA GLY A 363 -26.48 -3.94 4.07
C GLY A 363 -26.11 -3.80 2.59
N LEU A 364 -26.46 -4.78 1.76
CA LEU A 364 -26.19 -4.70 0.32
C LEU A 364 -26.72 -3.37 -0.26
N SER A 365 -25.95 -2.78 -1.18
CA SER A 365 -26.22 -1.53 -1.91
C SER A 365 -27.44 -1.61 -2.83
N SER A 366 -28.61 -1.76 -2.22
CA SER A 366 -29.96 -1.47 -2.70
C SER A 366 -30.70 -0.90 -1.46
N PRO A 367 -31.84 -0.20 -1.54
CA PRO A 367 -32.45 0.41 -0.35
C PRO A 367 -33.05 -0.68 0.58
N ALA A 368 -32.19 -1.39 1.31
CA ALA A 368 -32.52 -2.53 2.16
C ALA A 368 -31.34 -2.91 3.09
N ASN A 369 -31.33 -2.25 4.27
CA ASN A 369 -30.98 -2.76 5.61
C ASN A 369 -29.63 -3.46 5.89
N LEU A 370 -29.02 -3.04 7.00
CA LEU A 370 -28.20 -3.91 7.87
C LEU A 370 -29.03 -5.13 8.33
N HIS A 371 -28.43 -6.32 8.47
CA HIS A 371 -29.02 -7.49 9.12
C HIS A 371 -27.91 -8.29 9.84
N ILE A 372 -27.87 -8.21 11.18
CA ILE A 372 -27.24 -9.25 12.01
C ILE A 372 -28.37 -10.14 12.49
N VAL A 373 -28.48 -11.35 11.94
CA VAL A 373 -29.58 -12.28 12.26
C VAL A 373 -29.00 -13.54 12.89
N PHE A 374 -29.19 -13.66 14.21
CA PHE A 374 -29.10 -14.93 14.91
C PHE A 374 -30.51 -15.55 14.90
N SER A 375 -30.74 -16.55 14.06
CA SER A 375 -32.04 -17.21 13.96
C SER A 375 -31.90 -18.72 13.73
N SER A 376 -32.82 -19.49 14.31
CA SER A 376 -33.03 -20.90 14.00
C SER A 376 -34.17 -21.14 12.99
N PHE A 377 -34.80 -20.09 12.43
CA PHE A 377 -35.88 -20.21 11.44
C PHE A 377 -36.12 -18.88 10.67
N ILE A 378 -36.12 -18.90 9.33
CA ILE A 378 -36.46 -17.72 8.51
C ILE A 378 -37.97 -17.74 8.24
N SER A 379 -38.72 -16.81 8.83
CA SER A 379 -40.16 -16.65 8.54
C SER A 379 -40.39 -15.55 7.49
N ASN A 380 -41.26 -15.86 6.51
CA ASN A 380 -41.75 -14.99 5.44
C ASN A 380 -42.67 -13.86 5.96
N HIS A 381 -42.17 -12.98 6.82
CA HIS A 381 -42.93 -11.80 7.24
C HIS A 381 -42.25 -10.49 6.85
N ARG A 382 -43.04 -9.62 6.23
CA ARG A 382 -42.72 -8.29 5.67
C ARG A 382 -42.26 -7.25 6.72
N ARG A 383 -41.52 -7.65 7.76
CA ARG A 383 -40.93 -6.76 8.78
C ARG A 383 -39.40 -6.85 8.69
N ARG A 384 -38.74 -5.70 8.50
CA ARG A 384 -37.30 -5.58 8.24
C ARG A 384 -36.55 -5.30 9.54
N PHE A 385 -35.79 -6.27 10.05
CA PHE A 385 -35.05 -6.15 11.32
C PHE A 385 -33.54 -6.09 11.10
N SER A 386 -32.88 -5.03 11.53
CA SER A 386 -31.43 -4.88 11.39
C SER A 386 -30.60 -5.62 12.42
N LEU A 387 -31.18 -5.91 13.56
CA LEU A 387 -30.64 -6.82 14.55
C LEU A 387 -31.75 -7.80 14.96
N MET A 388 -31.47 -9.09 14.86
CA MET A 388 -32.36 -10.16 15.28
C MET A 388 -31.61 -11.15 16.17
N VAL A 389 -32.09 -11.32 17.40
CA VAL A 389 -31.56 -12.27 18.39
C VAL A 389 -32.74 -13.03 18.98
N MET A 390 -32.91 -14.29 18.61
CA MET A 390 -34.06 -15.05 19.11
C MET A 390 -33.77 -16.51 19.40
N ARG A 391 -34.50 -17.06 20.38
CA ARG A 391 -34.48 -18.48 20.76
C ARG A 391 -33.10 -18.98 21.20
N ILE A 392 -32.32 -18.13 21.86
CA ILE A 392 -31.02 -18.50 22.40
C ILE A 392 -31.15 -18.62 23.92
N SER A 393 -31.24 -19.86 24.43
CA SER A 393 -31.40 -20.12 25.85
C SER A 393 -30.10 -19.96 26.65
N THR A 394 -28.94 -19.96 26.00
CA THR A 394 -27.62 -19.92 26.66
C THR A 394 -27.10 -18.52 26.93
N ILE A 395 -27.63 -17.49 26.25
CA ILE A 395 -27.13 -16.11 26.40
C ILE A 395 -27.70 -15.43 27.64
N THR A 396 -26.82 -14.76 28.38
CA THR A 396 -27.16 -13.97 29.57
C THR A 396 -27.02 -12.47 29.33
N SER A 397 -26.17 -12.05 28.39
CA SER A 397 -25.95 -10.65 27.98
C SER A 397 -25.63 -10.57 26.49
N LEU A 398 -25.89 -9.43 25.84
CA LEU A 398 -25.60 -9.22 24.42
C LEU A 398 -24.14 -8.83 24.16
N GLY A 399 -23.50 -8.10 25.07
CA GLY A 399 -22.08 -7.75 24.96
C GLY A 399 -21.70 -6.82 23.79
N LEU A 400 -22.67 -6.10 23.22
CA LEU A 400 -22.47 -5.24 22.04
C LEU A 400 -21.85 -3.87 22.39
N ARG A 401 -20.79 -3.85 23.21
CA ARG A 401 -20.17 -2.62 23.77
C ARG A 401 -19.68 -1.61 22.74
N SER A 402 -19.34 -2.07 21.54
CA SER A 402 -18.86 -1.22 20.43
C SER A 402 -19.99 -0.72 19.52
N LEU A 403 -21.23 -1.17 19.72
CA LEU A 403 -22.38 -0.70 18.94
C LEU A 403 -22.69 0.75 19.32
N ARG A 404 -22.64 1.64 18.33
CA ARG A 404 -22.93 3.08 18.47
C ARG A 404 -24.15 3.52 17.69
N GLU A 405 -24.40 2.89 16.55
CA GLU A 405 -25.45 3.31 15.62
C GLU A 405 -26.08 2.10 14.93
N ILE A 406 -27.39 2.18 14.70
CA ILE A 406 -28.17 1.34 13.79
C ILE A 406 -28.83 2.26 12.76
N SER A 407 -28.21 2.36 11.58
CA SER A 407 -28.58 3.37 10.58
C SER A 407 -29.99 3.16 10.01
N ASP A 408 -30.44 1.92 9.76
CA ASP A 408 -31.79 1.59 9.29
C ASP A 408 -32.29 0.24 9.85
N GLY A 409 -33.60 -0.02 9.78
CA GLY A 409 -34.25 -1.25 10.25
C GLY A 409 -34.61 -1.27 11.74
N SER A 410 -35.43 -2.25 12.14
CA SER A 410 -35.91 -2.47 13.52
C SER A 410 -35.06 -3.48 14.31
N VAL A 411 -35.15 -3.48 15.64
CA VAL A 411 -34.52 -4.51 16.50
C VAL A 411 -35.56 -5.56 16.92
N TYR A 412 -35.21 -6.84 16.80
CA TYR A 412 -36.00 -7.99 17.28
C TYR A 412 -35.19 -8.84 18.24
N ILE A 413 -35.52 -8.78 19.53
CA ILE A 413 -34.87 -9.61 20.56
C ILE A 413 -35.97 -10.33 21.32
N SER A 414 -36.15 -11.63 21.06
CA SER A 414 -37.28 -12.36 21.62
C SER A 414 -36.98 -13.82 21.93
N GLN A 415 -37.64 -14.37 22.95
CA GLN A 415 -37.54 -15.79 23.32
C GLN A 415 -36.13 -16.19 23.81
N ASN A 416 -35.42 -15.28 24.48
CA ASN A 416 -34.12 -15.56 25.08
C ASN A 416 -34.30 -15.63 26.61
N ALA A 417 -34.60 -16.84 27.12
CA ALA A 417 -35.09 -17.05 28.49
C ALA A 417 -34.13 -16.57 29.60
N ASN A 418 -32.83 -16.55 29.34
CA ASN A 418 -31.79 -16.17 30.32
C ASN A 418 -31.20 -14.77 30.10
N LEU A 419 -31.68 -14.03 29.08
CA LEU A 419 -31.08 -12.76 28.68
C LEU A 419 -31.47 -11.60 29.61
N CYS A 420 -30.48 -11.06 30.33
CA CYS A 420 -30.56 -9.82 31.11
C CYS A 420 -29.93 -8.63 30.35
N TYR A 421 -29.89 -7.45 30.96
CA TYR A 421 -29.25 -6.21 30.45
C TYR A 421 -29.89 -5.57 29.19
N HIS A 422 -30.72 -6.28 28.44
CA HIS A 422 -31.42 -5.70 27.29
C HIS A 422 -32.31 -4.48 27.64
N HIS A 423 -32.73 -4.35 28.91
CA HIS A 423 -33.52 -3.23 29.44
C HIS A 423 -32.69 -2.01 29.87
N THR A 424 -31.38 -2.16 30.11
CA THR A 424 -30.52 -1.04 30.52
C THR A 424 -30.13 -0.15 29.35
N VAL A 425 -30.27 -0.65 28.11
CA VAL A 425 -29.91 0.07 26.90
C VAL A 425 -31.09 0.90 26.41
N ASN A 426 -30.89 2.20 26.23
CA ASN A 426 -31.85 3.06 25.55
C ASN A 426 -31.76 2.88 24.02
N TRP A 427 -32.45 1.86 23.50
CA TRP A 427 -32.47 1.51 22.07
C TRP A 427 -32.89 2.66 21.14
N THR A 428 -33.66 3.63 21.63
CA THR A 428 -34.10 4.76 20.80
C THR A 428 -32.94 5.68 20.40
N GLN A 429 -31.92 5.79 21.24
CA GLN A 429 -30.73 6.63 20.99
C GLN A 429 -29.77 6.02 19.96
N LEU A 430 -29.89 4.73 19.66
CA LEU A 430 -29.03 4.05 18.69
C LEU A 430 -29.47 4.27 17.23
N PHE A 431 -30.68 4.77 16.98
CA PHE A 431 -31.19 4.93 15.62
C PHE A 431 -30.93 6.33 15.06
N ARG A 432 -30.47 6.42 13.81
CA ARG A 432 -30.47 7.68 13.04
C ARG A 432 -31.83 7.91 12.36
N GLY A 433 -32.45 9.06 12.61
CA GLY A 433 -33.59 9.60 11.84
C GLY A 433 -34.97 9.57 12.53
N ARG A 434 -35.91 10.40 12.04
CA ARG A 434 -37.24 10.69 12.63
C ARG A 434 -38.33 9.59 12.46
N ARG A 435 -38.02 8.41 11.91
CA ARG A 435 -39.04 7.37 11.69
C ARG A 435 -39.26 6.57 12.98
N VAL A 436 -40.51 6.45 13.43
CA VAL A 436 -40.89 5.56 14.53
C VAL A 436 -40.61 4.12 14.11
N ARG A 437 -39.63 3.48 14.75
CA ARG A 437 -39.25 2.09 14.51
C ARG A 437 -39.84 1.22 15.62
N VAL A 438 -40.48 0.11 15.24
CA VAL A 438 -41.06 -0.82 16.21
C VAL A 438 -39.96 -1.79 16.65
N ASN A 439 -39.49 -1.66 17.88
CA ASN A 439 -38.65 -2.67 18.52
C ASN A 439 -39.53 -3.76 19.12
N ILE A 440 -39.14 -5.02 18.95
CA ILE A 440 -39.83 -6.16 19.58
C ILE A 440 -38.85 -6.79 20.56
N LEU A 441 -39.02 -6.47 21.83
CA LEU A 441 -38.19 -6.93 22.95
C LEU A 441 -39.08 -7.67 23.95
N ASN A 442 -39.50 -8.90 23.63
CA ASN A 442 -40.49 -9.64 24.44
C ASN A 442 -40.06 -11.09 24.71
N ASN A 443 -40.64 -11.73 25.72
CA ASN A 443 -40.32 -13.12 26.09
C ASN A 443 -38.82 -13.35 26.38
N ASN A 444 -38.14 -12.32 26.92
CA ASN A 444 -36.81 -12.43 27.51
C ASN A 444 -36.95 -12.42 29.04
N ARG A 445 -35.84 -12.59 29.77
CA ARG A 445 -35.87 -12.60 31.23
C ARG A 445 -36.39 -11.25 31.77
N PRO A 446 -37.41 -11.23 32.66
CA PRO A 446 -37.93 -10.00 33.23
C PRO A 446 -36.90 -9.23 34.07
N LEU A 447 -37.00 -7.90 34.09
CA LEU A 447 -36.11 -7.02 34.87
C LEU A 447 -36.06 -7.41 36.37
N ALA A 448 -37.22 -7.74 36.95
CA ALA A 448 -37.32 -8.14 38.36
C ALA A 448 -36.45 -9.38 38.68
N ASP A 449 -36.33 -10.30 37.73
CA ASP A 449 -35.57 -11.55 37.88
C ASP A 449 -34.08 -11.40 37.53
N CYS A 450 -33.69 -10.23 37.02
CA CYS A 450 -32.31 -9.84 36.70
C CYS A 450 -31.69 -8.91 37.77
N GLY A 451 -32.44 -8.51 38.79
CA GLY A 451 -31.99 -7.55 39.82
C GLY A 451 -30.83 -8.04 40.71
N GLU A 452 -30.51 -7.24 41.74
CA GLU A 452 -29.36 -7.45 42.65
C GLU A 452 -29.28 -8.86 43.24
N ALA A 453 -30.43 -9.48 43.57
CA ALA A 453 -30.49 -10.85 44.09
C ALA A 453 -29.94 -11.91 43.13
N ALA A 454 -29.95 -11.64 41.82
CA ALA A 454 -29.39 -12.50 40.78
C ALA A 454 -27.99 -12.05 40.32
N GLY A 455 -27.47 -10.93 40.84
CA GLY A 455 -26.16 -10.37 40.48
C GLY A 455 -26.06 -9.82 39.04
N ASN A 456 -27.17 -9.73 38.30
CA ASN A 456 -27.16 -9.33 36.89
C ASN A 456 -27.42 -7.83 36.70
N VAL A 457 -26.65 -7.00 37.41
CA VAL A 457 -26.71 -5.53 37.35
C VAL A 457 -25.46 -4.95 36.69
N CYS A 458 -25.53 -3.69 36.26
CA CYS A 458 -24.38 -2.99 35.70
C CYS A 458 -23.30 -2.77 36.77
N ASP A 459 -22.04 -2.68 36.33
CA ASP A 459 -20.92 -2.38 37.20
C ASP A 459 -21.09 -1.01 37.89
N PRO A 460 -20.69 -0.84 39.17
CA PRO A 460 -20.77 0.45 39.87
C PRO A 460 -20.03 1.61 39.20
N LEU A 461 -19.04 1.31 38.34
CA LEU A 461 -18.30 2.30 37.56
C LEU A 461 -19.05 2.74 36.29
N CYS A 462 -20.13 2.06 35.92
CA CYS A 462 -21.02 2.51 34.86
C CYS A 462 -21.83 3.74 35.30
N SER A 463 -22.06 4.66 34.37
CA SER A 463 -23.02 5.74 34.58
C SER A 463 -24.47 5.21 34.54
N ASP A 464 -25.43 6.09 34.84
CA ASP A 464 -26.86 5.80 34.74
C ASP A 464 -27.34 5.57 33.29
N SER A 465 -26.45 5.68 32.30
CA SER A 465 -26.74 5.39 30.89
C SER A 465 -26.96 3.89 30.62
N GLY A 466 -26.54 3.01 31.55
CA GLY A 466 -26.69 1.55 31.44
C GLY A 466 -25.47 0.82 30.89
N CYS A 467 -25.62 -0.47 30.61
CA CYS A 467 -24.55 -1.36 30.16
C CYS A 467 -25.06 -2.45 29.20
N TRP A 468 -24.14 -3.16 28.54
CA TRP A 468 -24.42 -4.28 27.62
C TRP A 468 -24.29 -5.66 28.26
N GLY A 469 -23.82 -5.72 29.51
CA GLY A 469 -23.48 -6.93 30.25
C GLY A 469 -22.77 -6.63 31.57
N PRO A 470 -22.26 -7.66 32.25
CA PRO A 470 -21.53 -7.49 33.50
C PRO A 470 -20.12 -6.91 33.28
N GLY A 471 -19.62 -6.18 34.28
CA GLY A 471 -18.25 -5.66 34.31
C GLY A 471 -18.08 -4.25 33.74
N PRO A 472 -16.94 -3.60 34.06
CA PRO A 472 -16.71 -2.18 33.77
C PRO A 472 -16.38 -1.90 32.30
N ASP A 473 -16.16 -2.92 31.48
CA ASP A 473 -15.91 -2.81 30.04
C ASP A 473 -17.19 -2.90 29.20
N GLN A 474 -18.34 -3.14 29.84
CA GLN A 474 -19.65 -3.24 29.21
C GLN A 474 -20.52 -1.99 29.37
N CYS A 475 -20.03 -0.97 30.09
CA CYS A 475 -20.75 0.27 30.31
C CYS A 475 -21.01 1.02 28.99
N LEU A 476 -22.18 1.65 28.87
CA LEU A 476 -22.47 2.57 27.76
C LEU A 476 -21.66 3.86 27.89
N SER A 477 -21.47 4.34 29.12
CA SER A 477 -20.54 5.41 29.48
C SER A 477 -20.05 5.23 30.92
N CYS A 478 -18.86 5.74 31.20
CA CYS A 478 -18.23 5.64 32.51
C CYS A 478 -18.69 6.77 33.42
N ARG A 479 -18.75 6.49 34.72
CA ARG A 479 -19.08 7.50 35.74
C ARG A 479 -17.93 8.51 35.95
N ASP A 480 -16.71 8.00 36.11
CA ASP A 480 -15.53 8.80 36.41
C ASP A 480 -14.58 8.89 35.21
N TYR A 481 -13.83 7.82 34.94
CA TYR A 481 -12.84 7.78 33.86
C TYR A 481 -12.95 6.52 33.01
N SER A 482 -12.40 6.59 31.79
CA SER A 482 -12.29 5.45 30.88
C SER A 482 -10.84 5.21 30.46
N ARG A 483 -10.35 3.98 30.63
CA ARG A 483 -9.07 3.51 30.10
C ARG A 483 -9.35 2.46 29.03
N ASP A 484 -9.03 2.77 27.78
CA ASP A 484 -9.23 1.88 26.63
C ASP A 484 -10.64 1.26 26.52
N GLY A 485 -11.66 2.05 26.89
CA GLY A 485 -13.07 1.61 26.84
C GLY A 485 -13.52 0.83 28.08
N THR A 486 -12.67 0.67 29.09
CA THR A 486 -13.03 0.10 30.41
C THR A 486 -13.14 1.22 31.43
N CYS A 487 -14.21 1.21 32.22
CA CYS A 487 -14.42 2.23 33.26
C CYS A 487 -13.51 1.99 34.46
N VAL A 488 -12.92 3.07 34.97
CA VAL A 488 -11.97 3.03 36.10
C VAL A 488 -12.23 4.21 37.03
N GLY A 489 -12.01 4.02 38.33
CA GLY A 489 -12.22 5.09 39.32
C GLY A 489 -11.16 6.20 39.27
N SER A 490 -9.98 5.96 38.68
CA SER A 490 -8.93 6.96 38.52
C SER A 490 -7.92 6.62 37.42
N CYS A 491 -7.36 7.65 36.78
CA CYS A 491 -6.22 7.50 35.88
C CYS A 491 -4.88 7.46 36.66
N SER A 492 -3.81 7.06 35.99
CA SER A 492 -2.45 6.92 36.55
C SER A 492 -1.73 8.27 36.69
N PHE A 493 -2.36 9.22 37.42
CA PHE A 493 -1.85 10.59 37.58
C PHE A 493 -0.57 10.64 38.42
N TYR A 494 -0.57 10.01 39.61
CA TYR A 494 0.49 10.13 40.62
C TYR A 494 1.26 8.83 40.90
N THR A 495 0.67 7.69 40.57
CA THR A 495 1.31 6.37 40.55
C THR A 495 0.87 5.58 39.31
N GLY A 496 1.57 4.50 38.97
CA GLY A 496 1.28 3.65 37.82
C GLY A 496 2.15 3.92 36.59
N TYR A 497 2.16 2.95 35.67
CA TYR A 497 2.83 3.05 34.37
C TYR A 497 1.93 2.42 33.29
N PRO A 498 1.73 3.07 32.13
CA PRO A 498 2.24 4.40 31.76
C PRO A 498 1.61 5.52 32.61
N ARG A 499 2.25 6.70 32.60
CA ARG A 499 1.67 7.91 33.21
C ARG A 499 0.56 8.43 32.34
N GLU A 500 -0.51 8.89 32.98
CA GLU A 500 -1.71 9.32 32.28
C GLU A 500 -2.14 10.71 32.74
N PHE A 501 -2.80 11.43 31.84
CA PHE A 501 -3.63 12.59 32.15
C PHE A 501 -5.09 12.29 31.75
N ALA A 502 -6.01 13.11 32.24
CA ALA A 502 -7.42 13.00 31.87
C ALA A 502 -7.69 13.95 30.70
N GLY A 503 -8.11 13.39 29.57
CA GLY A 503 -8.62 14.16 28.45
C GLY A 503 -9.96 14.85 28.78
N PRO A 504 -10.46 15.73 27.90
CA PRO A 504 -11.69 16.49 28.14
C PRO A 504 -12.92 15.60 28.38
N ASP A 505 -12.96 14.40 27.79
CA ASP A 505 -14.07 13.44 27.95
C ASP A 505 -13.89 12.46 29.13
N GLY A 506 -12.95 12.72 30.04
CA GLY A 506 -12.62 11.78 31.14
C GLY A 506 -11.89 10.51 30.67
N LYS A 507 -11.38 10.50 29.45
CA LYS A 507 -10.54 9.40 28.94
C LYS A 507 -9.14 9.51 29.52
N CYS A 508 -8.64 8.43 30.11
CA CYS A 508 -7.24 8.32 30.50
C CYS A 508 -6.38 8.18 29.24
N VAL A 509 -5.49 9.14 29.02
CA VAL A 509 -4.58 9.16 27.86
C VAL A 509 -3.16 9.15 28.39
N ALA A 510 -2.33 8.29 27.80
CA ALA A 510 -0.93 8.18 28.17
C ALA A 510 -0.16 9.47 27.82
N CYS A 511 0.73 9.89 28.71
CA CYS A 511 1.72 10.91 28.44
C CYS A 511 2.64 10.50 27.27
N HIS A 512 3.27 11.48 26.63
CA HIS A 512 4.30 11.21 25.63
C HIS A 512 5.42 10.33 26.23
N PRO A 513 5.97 9.34 25.50
CA PRO A 513 7.02 8.44 26.02
C PRO A 513 8.26 9.15 26.54
N GLU A 514 8.56 10.33 25.99
CA GLU A 514 9.69 11.17 26.41
C GLU A 514 9.40 12.03 27.66
N CYS A 515 8.21 11.95 28.25
CA CYS A 515 7.91 12.62 29.50
C CYS A 515 8.53 11.87 30.69
N LYS A 516 9.32 12.58 31.50
CA LYS A 516 9.95 12.04 32.70
C LYS A 516 8.91 11.76 33.79
N LEU A 517 8.96 10.55 34.34
CA LEU A 517 8.15 10.15 35.49
C LEU A 517 8.42 11.07 36.70
N GLN A 518 7.38 11.78 37.16
CA GLN A 518 7.44 12.60 38.36
C GLN A 518 6.95 11.81 39.59
N GLN A 519 7.59 11.99 40.74
CA GLN A 519 7.11 11.41 42.01
C GLN A 519 6.16 12.39 42.70
N GLY A 520 4.95 11.93 43.04
CA GLY A 520 3.94 12.72 43.75
C GLY A 520 3.35 13.91 42.98
N LYS A 521 3.69 14.06 41.70
CA LYS A 521 3.19 15.10 40.80
C LYS A 521 2.76 14.47 39.47
N VAL A 522 1.93 15.19 38.71
CA VAL A 522 1.59 14.82 37.33
C VAL A 522 2.84 14.86 36.45
N SER A 523 2.92 13.97 35.45
CA SER A 523 4.10 13.88 34.56
C SER A 523 3.91 14.60 33.21
N CYS A 524 2.66 14.83 32.82
CA CYS A 524 2.29 15.60 31.64
C CYS A 524 0.96 16.32 31.88
N THR A 525 0.68 17.34 31.06
CA THR A 525 -0.63 18.00 30.99
C THR A 525 -1.40 17.65 29.71
N GLY A 526 -0.76 16.94 28.78
CA GLY A 526 -1.38 16.48 27.55
C GLY A 526 -0.55 15.40 26.85
N GLN A 527 -0.90 15.10 25.59
CA GLN A 527 -0.34 13.99 24.82
C GLN A 527 0.95 14.38 24.09
N GLY A 528 1.16 15.68 23.85
CA GLY A 528 2.30 16.20 23.11
C GLY A 528 3.64 16.07 23.86
N ALA A 529 4.73 16.02 23.10
CA ALA A 529 6.09 16.02 23.65
C ALA A 529 6.47 17.36 24.31
N ASP A 530 5.75 18.43 24.00
CA ASP A 530 5.83 19.77 24.59
C ASP A 530 4.98 19.93 25.86
N GLU A 531 4.06 19.01 26.12
CA GLU A 531 3.17 19.04 27.28
C GLU A 531 3.71 18.18 28.44
N CYS A 532 4.98 17.78 28.37
CA CYS A 532 5.69 17.12 29.44
C CYS A 532 6.08 18.13 30.53
N VAL A 533 5.94 17.74 31.80
CA VAL A 533 6.44 18.57 32.93
C VAL A 533 7.97 18.63 32.92
N ALA A 534 8.64 17.54 32.51
CA ALA A 534 10.08 17.48 32.27
C ALA A 534 10.40 16.36 31.26
N CYS A 535 11.49 16.53 30.50
CA CYS A 535 11.94 15.52 29.53
C CYS A 535 12.73 14.39 30.20
N ALA A 536 12.54 13.17 29.71
CA ALA A 536 13.26 11.99 30.16
C ALA A 536 14.70 11.96 29.61
N ASN A 537 14.86 12.27 28.32
CA ASN A 537 16.13 12.21 27.60
C ASN A 537 16.64 13.60 27.22
N LEU A 538 16.27 14.09 26.03
CA LEU A 538 16.75 15.34 25.46
C LEU A 538 15.59 16.31 25.23
N ARG A 539 15.92 17.59 25.02
CA ARG A 539 14.96 18.65 24.71
C ARG A 539 15.41 19.44 23.50
N ASP A 540 14.54 19.61 22.52
CA ASP A 540 14.76 20.49 21.37
C ASP A 540 13.67 21.56 21.33
N GLY A 541 14.04 22.79 21.66
CA GLY A 541 13.08 23.86 21.89
C GLY A 541 12.09 23.48 23.01
N PRO A 542 10.76 23.53 22.77
CA PRO A 542 9.79 23.13 23.77
C PRO A 542 9.55 21.61 23.84
N TYR A 543 10.01 20.81 22.87
CA TYR A 543 9.66 19.38 22.75
C TYR A 543 10.68 18.46 23.43
N CYS A 544 10.19 17.43 24.11
CA CYS A 544 11.01 16.34 24.63
C CYS A 544 11.25 15.26 23.56
N MET A 545 12.50 14.87 23.33
CA MET A 545 12.89 13.94 22.27
C MET A 545 13.90 12.89 22.75
N SER A 546 13.91 11.74 22.08
CA SER A 546 14.87 10.65 22.35
C SER A 546 16.28 10.95 21.80
N SER A 547 16.36 11.66 20.68
CA SER A 547 17.61 12.07 20.01
C SER A 547 17.48 13.47 19.40
N CYS A 548 18.59 14.22 19.33
CA CYS A 548 18.59 15.48 18.61
C CYS A 548 18.41 15.27 17.09
N PRO A 549 17.83 16.24 16.35
CA PRO A 549 17.64 16.12 14.90
C PRO A 549 18.97 15.95 14.16
N THR A 550 19.09 14.86 13.39
CA THR A 550 20.27 14.55 12.59
C THR A 550 19.87 14.27 11.14
N GLY A 551 20.32 15.11 10.21
CA GLY A 551 20.06 14.92 8.79
C GLY A 551 18.64 15.28 8.34
N VAL A 552 17.98 16.24 9.01
CA VAL A 552 16.60 16.63 8.68
C VAL A 552 16.58 17.76 7.65
N ASN A 553 15.72 17.67 6.63
CA ASN A 553 15.64 18.66 5.56
C ASN A 553 15.00 19.96 6.06
N ASP A 554 15.61 21.12 5.76
CA ASP A 554 15.10 22.45 6.13
C ASP A 554 14.32 23.15 5.01
N GLY A 555 14.06 22.46 3.91
CA GLY A 555 13.39 23.01 2.73
C GLY A 555 14.34 23.72 1.75
N GLN A 556 15.62 23.88 2.11
CA GLN A 556 16.70 24.25 1.19
C GLN A 556 17.52 23.00 0.83
N LYS A 557 18.60 23.15 0.04
CA LYS A 557 19.52 22.03 -0.28
C LYS A 557 20.34 21.54 0.94
N GLY A 558 20.03 21.99 2.16
CA GLY A 558 20.80 21.74 3.38
C GLY A 558 20.11 20.73 4.31
N LEU A 559 20.93 20.01 5.07
CA LEU A 559 20.48 19.13 6.15
C LEU A 559 20.77 19.80 7.50
N ILE A 560 19.85 19.64 8.45
CA ILE A 560 19.99 20.11 9.82
C ILE A 560 20.61 19.00 10.66
N PHE A 561 21.69 19.36 11.35
CA PHE A 561 22.29 18.55 12.39
C PHE A 561 22.31 19.35 13.69
N LYS A 562 21.87 18.71 14.77
CA LYS A 562 21.94 19.23 16.14
C LYS A 562 22.62 18.21 17.05
N TYR A 563 23.27 18.69 18.10
CA TYR A 563 23.93 17.87 19.11
C TYR A 563 23.45 18.27 20.53
N PRO A 564 23.46 17.34 21.49
CA PRO A 564 23.06 17.64 22.86
C PRO A 564 24.19 18.37 23.61
N ASN A 565 23.83 19.41 24.35
CA ASN A 565 24.73 20.08 25.28
C ASN A 565 24.74 19.38 26.66
N ARG A 566 25.46 19.94 27.64
CA ARG A 566 25.59 19.37 29.00
C ARG A 566 24.27 19.34 29.79
N GLU A 567 23.29 20.14 29.40
CA GLU A 567 21.96 20.22 30.01
C GLU A 567 20.93 19.38 29.23
N SER A 568 21.38 18.54 28.30
CA SER A 568 20.52 17.74 27.42
C SER A 568 19.63 18.55 26.46
N HIS A 569 20.01 19.80 26.17
CA HIS A 569 19.34 20.61 25.14
C HIS A 569 20.02 20.44 23.78
N CYS A 570 19.23 20.35 22.71
CA CYS A 570 19.72 20.21 21.34
C CYS A 570 20.11 21.57 20.75
N GLU A 571 21.39 21.71 20.40
CA GLU A 571 21.95 22.91 19.78
C GLU A 571 22.39 22.64 18.33
N PRO A 572 22.29 23.63 17.42
CA PRO A 572 22.69 23.45 16.03
C PRO A 572 24.18 23.21 15.89
N CYS A 573 24.55 22.23 15.04
CA CYS A 573 25.93 22.05 14.62
C CYS A 573 26.42 23.28 13.82
N HIS A 574 27.74 23.43 13.76
CA HIS A 574 28.34 24.46 12.91
C HIS A 574 28.00 24.20 11.43
N HIS A 575 27.77 25.25 10.65
CA HIS A 575 27.31 25.15 9.25
C HIS A 575 28.24 24.36 8.31
N THR A 576 29.50 24.14 8.70
CA THR A 576 30.47 23.34 7.95
C THR A 576 30.35 21.83 8.21
N CYS A 577 29.61 21.41 9.24
CA CYS A 577 29.41 20.00 9.59
C CYS A 577 28.27 19.41 8.74
N THR A 578 28.58 19.02 7.50
CA THR A 578 27.61 18.51 6.53
C THR A 578 27.15 17.07 6.80
N GLN A 579 27.71 16.40 7.82
CA GLN A 579 27.41 15.01 8.19
C GLN A 579 27.08 14.81 9.67
N GLY A 580 26.91 15.88 10.45
CA GLY A 580 26.73 15.81 11.91
C GLY A 580 27.94 16.30 12.66
#